data_AF-A0A8I0FDI7-F1
#
_entry.id   AF-A0A8I0FDI7-F1
#
_cell.length_a   1.000
_cell.length_b   1.000
_cell.length_c   1.000
_cell.angle_alpha   90.00
_cell.angle_beta   90.00
_cell.angle_gamma   90.00
#
_symmetry.space_group_name_H-M   'P 1'
#
loop_
_entity.id
_entity.type
_entity.pdbx_description
1 polymer ?
#
loop_
_entity_poly.entity_id
_entity_poly.type
_entity_poly.pdbx_seq_one_letter_code
_entity_poly.pdbx_strand_id
1 'polypeptide(L)'
;YGFEIQVFELNENTLFDDLINNVIHRHSQNENTGVVVAAGGDGTLNAVATKLKNTSIPMGILPLGTFNYVAKVLEIPLDLLEAA
;
A
#
# COMPACT_ATOMS: atom_id res chain seq x y z
N TYR A 1 1.87 2.87 -22.70
CA TYR A 1 2.21 3.43 -21.38
C TYR A 1 3.01 2.38 -20.62
N GLY A 2 4.28 2.65 -20.30
CA GLY A 2 5.29 1.66 -19.90
C GLY A 2 5.21 1.23 -18.43
N PHE A 3 4.04 0.78 -17.97
CA PHE A 3 3.87 0.19 -16.65
C PHE A 3 3.71 -1.33 -16.75
N GLU A 4 4.26 -2.04 -15.76
CA GLU A 4 4.08 -3.47 -15.58
C GLU A 4 3.01 -3.68 -14.50
N ILE A 5 1.97 -4.45 -14.82
CA ILE A 5 0.95 -4.82 -13.84
C ILE A 5 1.21 -6.26 -13.42
N GLN A 6 1.41 -6.46 -12.11
CA GLN A 6 1.43 -7.77 -11.50
C GLN A 6 0.28 -7.87 -10.51
N VAL A 7 -0.59 -8.85 -10.72
CA VAL A 7 -1.74 -9.11 -9.84
C VAL A 7 -1.34 -10.22 -8.89
N PHE A 8 -1.65 -10.02 -7.60
CA PHE A 8 -1.44 -11.00 -6.56
C PHE A 8 -2.77 -11.27 -5.86
N GLU A 9 -3.10 -12.54 -5.69
CA GLU A 9 -4.32 -12.99 -5.03
C GLU A 9 -3.95 -13.68 -3.72
N LEU A 10 -4.59 -13.25 -2.63
CA LEU A 10 -4.45 -13.89 -1.33
C LEU A 10 -5.28 -15.17 -1.30
N ASN A 11 -4.63 -16.29 -0.98
CA ASN A 11 -5.28 -17.59 -0.84
C ASN A 11 -4.54 -18.42 0.22
N GLU A 12 -5.00 -19.64 0.50
CA GLU A 12 -4.39 -20.51 1.52
C GLU A 12 -2.89 -20.79 1.27
N ASN A 13 -2.43 -20.73 0.02
CA ASN A 13 -1.06 -20.99 -0.40
C ASN A 13 -0.23 -19.71 -0.63
N THR A 14 -0.81 -18.53 -0.47
CA THR A 14 -0.13 -17.25 -0.73
C THR A 14 -0.51 -16.25 0.35
N LEU A 15 0.41 -16.05 1.29
CA LEU A 15 0.22 -15.16 2.42
C LEU A 15 0.61 -13.73 2.04
N PHE A 16 -0.06 -12.77 2.68
CA PHE A 16 0.23 -11.35 2.52
C PHE A 16 1.71 -11.01 2.75
N ASP A 17 2.34 -11.71 3.68
CA ASP A 17 3.75 -11.51 4.03
C ASP A 17 4.68 -11.84 2.86
N ASP A 18 4.42 -12.92 2.13
CA ASP A 18 5.23 -13.31 0.97
C ASP A 18 5.10 -12.27 -0.15
N LEU A 19 3.86 -11.82 -0.39
CA LEU A 19 3.55 -10.82 -1.41
C LEU A 19 4.26 -9.49 -1.14
N ILE A 20 4.11 -8.95 0.07
CA ILE A 20 4.68 -7.65 0.40
C ILE A 20 6.20 -7.69 0.48
N ASN A 21 6.80 -8.83 0.86
CA ASN A 21 8.24 -9.03 0.82
C ASN A 21 8.78 -8.97 -0.62
N ASN A 22 8.07 -9.56 -1.59
CA ASN A 22 8.44 -9.45 -3.01
C ASN A 22 8.36 -8.00 -3.51
N VAL A 23 7.33 -7.24 -3.10
CA VAL A 23 7.19 -5.82 -3.45
C VAL A 23 8.33 -4.99 -2.84
N ILE A 24 8.65 -5.19 -1.57
CA ILE A 24 9.75 -4.48 -0.90
C ILE A 24 11.08 -4.83 -1.55
N HIS A 25 11.34 -6.12 -1.82
CA HIS A 25 12.56 -6.56 -2.48
C HIS A 25 12.73 -5.90 -3.86
N ARG A 26 11.66 -5.84 -4.67
CA ARG A 26 11.66 -5.14 -5.97
C ARG A 26 12.02 -3.66 -5.84
N HIS A 27 11.52 -2.98 -4.81
CA HIS A 27 11.82 -1.56 -4.57
C HIS A 27 13.26 -1.33 -4.08
N SER A 28 13.85 -2.29 -3.35
CA SER A 28 15.23 -2.19 -2.85
C SER A 28 16.30 -2.43 -3.92
N GLN A 29 15.96 -3.05 -5.05
CA GLN A 29 16.91 -3.39 -6.13
C GLN A 29 16.97 -2.34 -7.26
N ASN A 30 16.05 -1.38 -7.30
CA ASN A 30 16.00 -0.37 -8.35
C ASN A 30 16.52 0.99 -7.85
N GLU A 31 17.33 1.68 -8.67
CA GLU A 31 17.75 3.07 -8.40
C GLU A 31 16.58 4.07 -8.47
N ASN A 32 15.42 3.64 -8.98
CA ASN A 32 14.21 4.43 -9.08
C ASN A 32 13.27 4.10 -7.91
N THR A 33 13.33 4.89 -6.84
CA THR A 33 12.49 4.76 -5.64
C THR A 33 11.03 5.02 -5.98
N GLY A 34 10.25 3.94 -6.12
CA GLY A 34 8.80 3.98 -6.31
C GLY A 34 8.00 4.23 -5.02
N VAL A 35 6.68 4.17 -5.13
CA VAL A 35 5.73 4.32 -4.01
C VAL A 35 4.86 3.06 -3.91
N VAL A 36 4.51 2.67 -2.68
CA VAL A 36 3.48 1.66 -2.43
C VAL A 36 2.20 2.37 -2.05
N VAL A 37 1.12 2.15 -2.81
CA VAL A 37 -0.19 2.74 -2.51
C VAL A 37 -1.10 1.68 -1.89
N ALA A 38 -1.55 1.90 -0.66
CA ALA A 38 -2.54 1.05 -0.01
C ALA A 38 -3.94 1.58 -0.26
N ALA A 39 -4.78 0.75 -0.87
CA ALA A 39 -6.16 1.08 -1.19
C ALA A 39 -7.11 0.14 -0.44
N GLY A 40 -7.87 0.66 0.52
CA GLY A 40 -8.73 -0.17 1.37
C GLY A 40 -9.19 0.55 2.63
N GLY A 41 -9.74 -0.22 3.58
CA GLY A 41 -10.07 0.28 4.91
C GLY A 41 -8.89 0.22 5.88
N ASP A 42 -9.15 0.59 7.14
CA ASP A 42 -8.12 0.74 8.18
C ASP A 42 -7.26 -0.52 8.38
N GLY A 43 -7.85 -1.71 8.23
CA GLY A 43 -7.12 -2.98 8.30
C GLY A 43 -6.06 -3.12 7.21
N THR A 44 -6.40 -2.77 5.97
CA THR A 44 -5.48 -2.75 4.83
C THR A 44 -4.37 -1.72 5.04
N LEU A 45 -4.75 -0.50 5.44
CA LEU A 45 -3.80 0.58 5.68
C LEU A 45 -2.79 0.19 6.77
N ASN A 46 -3.28 -0.34 7.89
CA ASN A 46 -2.43 -0.78 8.99
C ASN A 46 -1.53 -1.97 8.60
N ALA A 47 -2.04 -2.94 7.84
CA ALA A 47 -1.27 -4.09 7.38
C ALA A 47 -0.09 -3.66 6.50
N VAL A 48 -0.32 -2.76 5.54
CA VAL A 48 0.73 -2.24 4.66
C VAL A 48 1.71 -1.34 5.44
N ALA A 49 1.21 -0.39 6.24
CA ALA A 49 2.04 0.51 7.03
C ALA A 49 2.99 -0.24 7.98
N THR A 50 2.49 -1.31 8.61
CA THR A 50 3.29 -2.16 9.51
C THR A 50 4.50 -2.78 8.80
N LYS A 51 4.35 -3.15 7.52
CA LYS A 51 5.43 -3.75 6.72
C LYS A 51 6.41 -2.71 6.18
N LEU A 52 5.93 -1.50 5.89
CA LEU A 52 6.77 -0.41 5.34
C LEU A 52 7.47 0.44 6.41
N LYS A 53 7.00 0.43 7.67
CA LYS A 53 7.49 1.25 8.80
C LYS A 53 9.02 1.36 8.92
N ASN A 54 9.76 0.30 8.60
CA ASN A 54 11.22 0.24 8.74
C ASN A 54 11.95 0.30 7.39
N THR A 55 11.27 0.76 6.34
CA THR A 55 11.81 0.92 4.99
C THR A 55 11.85 2.40 4.61
N SER A 56 12.61 2.74 3.57
CA SER A 56 12.60 4.08 2.97
C SER A 56 11.53 4.26 1.89
N ILE A 57 10.65 3.28 1.70
CA ILE A 57 9.65 3.28 0.64
C ILE A 57 8.48 4.16 1.07
N PRO A 58 8.13 5.23 0.33
CA PRO A 58 6.99 6.06 0.64
C PRO A 58 5.68 5.25 0.48
N MET A 59 4.69 5.58 1.31
CA MET A 59 3.37 4.98 1.28
C MET A 59 2.32 6.03 0.89
N GLY A 60 1.55 5.74 -0.16
CA GLY A 60 0.32 6.45 -0.49
C GLY A 60 -0.90 5.74 0.11
N ILE A 61 -1.97 6.49 0.39
CA ILE A 61 -3.20 5.98 1.00
C ILE A 61 -4.39 6.35 0.12
N LEU A 62 -5.19 5.35 -0.27
CA LEU A 62 -6.50 5.54 -0.88
C LEU A 62 -7.56 4.98 0.09
N PRO A 63 -8.30 5.85 0.79
CA PRO A 63 -9.21 5.45 1.86
C PRO A 63 -10.52 4.90 1.27
N LEU A 64 -10.56 3.61 0.95
CA LEU A 64 -11.71 2.93 0.33
C LEU A 64 -12.61 2.19 1.32
N GLY A 65 -12.33 2.29 2.63
CA GLY A 65 -13.15 1.67 3.67
C GLY A 65 -14.35 2.51 4.08
N THR A 66 -15.27 1.92 4.86
CA THR A 66 -16.47 2.62 5.35
C THR A 66 -16.16 3.66 6.43
N PHE A 67 -15.23 3.35 7.34
CA PHE A 67 -14.95 4.20 8.51
C PHE A 67 -13.72 5.10 8.34
N ASN A 68 -12.68 4.61 7.64
CA ASN A 68 -11.44 5.32 7.31
C ASN A 68 -10.86 6.14 8.47
N TYR A 69 -10.79 5.53 9.66
CA TYR A 69 -10.32 6.21 10.86
C TYR A 69 -8.86 6.65 10.73
N VAL A 70 -8.02 5.83 10.11
CA VAL A 70 -6.60 6.14 9.88
C VAL A 70 -6.45 7.37 9.00
N ALA A 71 -7.20 7.45 7.90
CA ALA A 71 -7.16 8.59 7.00
C ALA A 71 -7.63 9.88 7.69
N LYS A 72 -8.72 9.81 8.48
CA LYS A 72 -9.23 10.95 9.26
C LYS A 72 -8.22 11.47 10.28
N VAL A 73 -7.56 10.58 11.02
CA VAL A 73 -6.52 10.96 12.01
C VAL A 73 -5.31 11.60 11.32
N LEU A 74 -4.98 11.15 10.12
CA LEU A 74 -3.88 11.70 9.31
C LEU A 74 -4.29 12.90 8.45
N GLU A 75 -5.52 13.40 8.62
CA GLU A 75 -6.10 14.52 7.85
C GLU A 75 -6.04 14.31 6.32
N ILE A 76 -6.09 13.05 5.88
CA ILE A 76 -6.13 12.69 4.46
C ILE A 76 -7.55 12.89 3.94
N PRO A 77 -7.74 13.60 2.81
CA PRO A 77 -9.05 13.77 2.19
C PRO A 77 -9.76 12.44 1.96
N LEU A 78 -11.06 12.40 2.25
CA LEU A 78 -11.88 11.19 2.08
C LEU A 78 -12.50 11.11 0.68
N ASP A 79 -12.58 12.25 -0.03
CA ASP A 79 -12.90 12.24 -1.44
C ASP A 79 -11.67 11.74 -2.23
N LEU A 80 -11.87 10.67 -3.00
CA LEU A 80 -10.81 10.05 -3.81
C LEU A 80 -10.20 11.01 -4.84
N LEU A 81 -10.99 11.95 -5.37
CA LEU A 81 -10.51 12.97 -6.30
C LEU A 81 -9.70 14.05 -5.58
N GLU A 82 -9.92 14.26 -4.28
CA GLU A 82 -9.11 15.16 -3.46
C GLU A 82 -7.89 14.46 -2.84
N ALA A 83 -7.88 13.12 -2.79
CA ALA A 83 -6.80 12.31 -2.23
C ALA A 83 -5.73 11.87 -3.25
N ALA A 84 -6.01 12.01 -4.56
CA ALA A 84 -5.13 11.62 -5.68
C ALA A 84 -4.12 12.71 -6.04
#